data_AF-A0AAD7KFV9-F1
#
_entry.id   AF-A0AAD7KFV9-F1
#
_cell.length_a   1.000
_cell.length_b   1.000
_cell.length_c   1.000
_cell.angle_alpha   90.00
_cell.angle_beta   90.00
_cell.angle_gamma   90.00
#
_symmetry.space_group_name_H-M   'P 1'
#
loop_
_entity.id
_entity.type
_entity.pdbx_description
1 polymer ?
#
loop_
_entity_poly.entity_id
_entity_poly.type
_entity_poly.pdbx_seq_one_letter_code
_entity_poly.pdbx_strand_id
1 'polypeptide(L)'
;MQPRPLPSVILFSLVPIAAWFVVRPFIEPIPPLPALYTSFGFSIFALIATLYIIPAVGPSFIKANLKGVDLLKNDKTPIPESQGLVCASIYILLLILFIPFAFSDSIASFANAKKTREGISVIEFPHYQLSVYLSSLLSLLIATMLGFLDDVFDIRWRHKIPIPIIASIPLLMVYYAERGNTHVVVPIPLRFMFGTLLNLGPLYYIYMSLLSTFATNSFNILAGINGSEVSQALIIALSVIFNDLLYLPWPLDFRIPLHLLGNKAEVEIGGVWSAGMSYGSQELVERHLFSLYFMLPLVAVCAGFMYHNWYPARAFPGDTLCYVTGMAFAVVGIQAHFSKTLLLFFIPQIFNFLLSCPQLFGLVPCPRHRVPRIDHATNLLHPSKTLFLKPPSKLTTLVLVTLSTLGLTDLTRHPSNGTILEANNLTVLNFFLLRFGPRTEKSLVQVLMCSQVAGSLFAFTVRYGLAWLVYDGNRR
;
A
#
# COMPACT_ATOMS: atom_id res chain seq x y z
N MET A 1 9.44 -2.96 27.71
CA MET A 1 8.00 -2.60 27.85
C MET A 1 7.16 -3.87 27.79
N GLN A 2 6.10 -3.98 28.59
CA GLN A 2 5.18 -5.12 28.51
C GLN A 2 4.27 -5.04 27.27
N PRO A 3 3.82 -6.17 26.70
CA PRO A 3 2.80 -6.22 25.66
C PRO A 3 1.54 -5.41 26.00
N ARG A 4 0.80 -4.97 24.97
CA ARG A 4 -0.49 -4.30 25.20
C ARG A 4 -1.49 -5.30 25.77
N PRO A 5 -2.31 -4.90 26.75
CA PRO A 5 -3.34 -5.78 27.27
C PRO A 5 -4.31 -6.13 26.14
N LEU A 6 -4.69 -7.40 26.01
CA LEU A 6 -5.67 -7.85 25.04
C LEU A 6 -6.83 -8.49 25.79
N PRO A 7 -8.04 -7.89 25.72
CA PRO A 7 -9.21 -8.51 26.32
C PRO A 7 -9.47 -9.88 25.70
N SER A 8 -9.66 -10.90 26.53
CA SER A 8 -10.04 -12.25 26.08
C SER A 8 -11.37 -12.25 25.32
N VAL A 9 -12.24 -11.26 25.60
CA VAL A 9 -13.50 -11.02 24.89
C VAL A 9 -13.29 -10.92 23.38
N ILE A 10 -12.20 -10.30 22.91
CA ILE A 10 -11.91 -10.16 21.46
C ILE A 10 -11.78 -11.55 20.81
N LEU A 11 -11.03 -12.45 21.44
CA LEU A 11 -10.86 -13.82 20.95
C LEU A 11 -12.19 -14.58 20.94
N PHE A 12 -12.91 -14.57 22.07
CA PHE A 12 -14.18 -15.30 22.21
C PHE A 12 -15.29 -14.76 21.31
N SER A 13 -15.29 -13.46 20.99
CA SER A 13 -16.27 -12.87 20.08
C SER A 13 -15.89 -13.08 18.61
N LEU A 14 -14.63 -12.85 18.25
CA LEU A 14 -14.24 -12.82 16.84
C LEU A 14 -14.01 -14.20 16.24
N VAL A 15 -13.58 -15.20 17.01
CA VAL A 15 -13.36 -16.56 16.48
C VAL A 15 -14.65 -17.19 15.94
N PRO A 16 -15.79 -17.20 16.68
CA PRO A 16 -17.05 -17.72 16.13
C PRO A 16 -17.53 -16.94 14.91
N ILE A 17 -17.36 -15.61 14.90
CA ILE A 17 -17.73 -14.78 13.75
C ILE A 17 -16.87 -15.14 12.52
N ALA A 18 -15.55 -15.25 12.69
CA ALA A 18 -14.64 -15.65 11.63
C ALA A 18 -15.01 -17.04 11.06
N ALA A 19 -15.23 -18.01 11.94
CA ALA A 19 -15.63 -19.36 11.58
C ALA A 19 -16.97 -19.37 10.82
N TRP A 20 -17.94 -18.58 11.27
CA TRP A 20 -19.23 -18.43 10.57
C TRP A 20 -19.03 -17.93 9.12
N PHE A 21 -18.21 -16.90 8.91
CA PHE A 21 -17.94 -16.39 7.56
C PHE A 21 -17.25 -17.39 6.64
N VAL A 22 -16.39 -18.25 7.19
CA VAL A 22 -15.74 -19.35 6.44
C VAL A 22 -16.71 -20.47 6.11
N VAL A 23 -17.62 -20.81 7.02
CA VAL A 23 -18.58 -21.92 6.83
C VAL A 23 -19.79 -21.48 6.01
N ARG A 24 -20.18 -20.20 6.07
CA ARG A 24 -21.40 -19.67 5.43
C ARG A 24 -21.54 -20.02 3.95
N PRO A 25 -20.48 -20.00 3.11
CA PRO A 25 -20.58 -20.39 1.71
C PRO A 25 -21.03 -21.84 1.46
N PHE A 26 -20.91 -22.72 2.45
CA PHE A 26 -21.32 -24.12 2.36
C PHE A 26 -22.75 -24.39 2.86
N ILE A 27 -23.47 -23.34 3.28
CA ILE A 27 -24.84 -23.43 3.80
C ILE A 27 -25.82 -22.83 2.78
N GLU A 28 -26.84 -23.59 2.41
CA GLU A 28 -27.91 -23.10 1.52
C GLU A 28 -28.81 -22.07 2.23
N PRO A 29 -29.23 -20.99 1.54
CA PRO A 29 -28.86 -20.60 0.17
C PRO A 29 -27.43 -20.04 0.08
N ILE A 30 -26.67 -20.46 -0.93
CA ILE A 30 -25.28 -20.03 -1.16
C ILE A 30 -25.26 -18.50 -1.41
N PRO A 31 -24.36 -17.74 -0.76
CA PRO A 31 -24.29 -16.29 -0.96
C PRO A 31 -23.77 -15.97 -2.37
N PRO A 32 -24.09 -14.79 -2.93
CA PRO A 32 -23.74 -14.45 -4.32
C PRO A 32 -22.24 -14.38 -4.59
N LEU A 33 -21.43 -14.08 -3.57
CA LEU A 33 -19.97 -13.99 -3.66
C LEU A 33 -19.32 -14.87 -2.59
N PRO A 34 -19.35 -16.22 -2.74
CA PRO A 34 -18.95 -17.16 -1.69
C PRO A 34 -17.50 -16.98 -1.23
N ALA A 35 -16.57 -16.83 -2.18
CA ALA A 35 -15.16 -16.62 -1.89
C ALA A 35 -14.89 -15.32 -1.10
N LEU A 36 -15.67 -14.26 -1.33
CA LEU A 36 -15.54 -12.99 -0.59
C LEU A 36 -15.92 -13.15 0.90
N TYR A 37 -16.95 -13.95 1.21
CA TYR A 37 -17.33 -14.27 2.59
C TYR A 37 -16.19 -15.01 3.30
N THR A 38 -15.63 -16.04 2.67
CA THR A 38 -14.49 -16.77 3.24
C THR A 38 -13.28 -15.88 3.42
N SER A 39 -12.96 -15.02 2.45
CA SER A 39 -11.87 -14.04 2.55
C SER A 39 -12.05 -13.10 3.74
N PHE A 40 -13.29 -12.64 4.00
CA PHE A 40 -13.61 -11.83 5.18
C PHE A 40 -13.40 -12.61 6.48
N GLY A 41 -13.85 -13.86 6.57
CA GLY A 41 -13.59 -14.73 7.72
C GLY A 41 -12.09 -14.95 7.97
N PHE A 42 -11.32 -15.20 6.91
CA PHE A 42 -9.86 -15.35 6.97
C PHE A 42 -9.18 -14.06 7.42
N SER A 43 -9.70 -12.91 7.01
CA SER A 43 -9.21 -11.60 7.45
C SER A 43 -9.43 -11.40 8.95
N ILE A 44 -10.57 -11.82 9.51
CA ILE A 44 -10.78 -11.78 10.96
C ILE A 44 -9.76 -12.69 11.67
N PHE A 45 -9.50 -13.90 11.15
CA PHE A 45 -8.44 -14.76 11.70
C PHE A 45 -7.06 -14.10 11.60
N ALA A 46 -6.76 -13.39 10.51
CA ALA A 46 -5.52 -12.63 10.35
C ALA A 46 -5.36 -11.58 11.44
N LEU A 47 -6.41 -10.79 11.70
CA LEU A 47 -6.43 -9.77 12.75
C LEU A 47 -6.14 -10.39 14.12
N ILE A 48 -6.85 -11.46 14.48
CA ILE A 48 -6.65 -12.18 15.74
C ILE A 48 -5.21 -12.71 15.83
N ALA A 49 -4.74 -13.40 14.78
CA ALA A 49 -3.40 -13.96 14.74
C ALA A 49 -2.33 -12.87 14.94
N THR A 50 -2.44 -11.73 14.26
CA THR A 50 -1.48 -10.63 14.43
C THR A 50 -1.55 -10.01 15.83
N LEU A 51 -2.75 -9.85 16.42
CA LEU A 51 -2.88 -9.32 17.77
C LEU A 51 -2.16 -10.20 18.80
N TYR A 52 -2.28 -11.52 18.72
CA TYR A 52 -1.73 -12.44 19.72
C TYR A 52 -0.30 -12.91 19.43
N ILE A 53 0.08 -13.13 18.17
CA ILE A 53 1.39 -13.71 17.82
C ILE A 53 2.51 -12.68 17.98
N ILE A 54 2.31 -11.42 17.57
CA ILE A 54 3.32 -10.35 17.67
C ILE A 54 3.94 -10.25 19.07
N PRO A 55 3.16 -10.08 20.16
CA PRO A 55 3.74 -10.02 21.50
C PRO A 55 4.32 -11.36 21.98
N ALA A 56 3.80 -12.50 21.48
CA ALA A 56 4.29 -13.83 21.85
C ALA A 56 5.69 -14.11 21.28
N VAL A 57 5.98 -13.67 20.05
CA VAL A 57 7.27 -13.89 19.39
C VAL A 57 8.28 -12.76 19.58
N GLY A 58 7.82 -11.56 20.00
CA GLY A 58 8.68 -10.41 20.27
C GLY A 58 9.94 -10.72 21.10
N PRO A 59 9.85 -11.45 22.23
CA PRO A 59 11.03 -11.85 23.01
C PRO A 59 12.06 -12.67 22.22
N SER A 60 11.61 -13.55 21.31
CA SER A 60 12.49 -14.35 20.46
C SER A 60 13.25 -13.50 19.45
N PHE A 61 12.63 -12.46 18.89
CA PHE A 61 13.30 -11.50 18.01
C PHE A 61 14.37 -10.71 18.76
N ILE A 62 14.09 -10.26 19.98
CA ILE A 62 15.08 -9.62 20.84
C ILE A 62 16.26 -10.56 21.12
N LYS A 63 15.99 -11.84 21.41
CA LYS A 63 17.02 -12.87 21.62
C LYS A 63 17.86 -13.12 20.37
N ALA A 64 17.26 -13.05 19.18
CA ALA A 64 17.93 -13.14 17.89
C ALA A 64 18.64 -11.84 17.47
N ASN A 65 18.69 -10.83 18.35
CA ASN A 65 19.28 -9.51 18.10
C ASN A 65 18.56 -8.67 17.01
N LEU A 66 17.31 -9.02 16.68
CA LEU A 66 16.40 -8.22 15.85
C LEU A 66 15.64 -7.25 16.75
N LYS A 67 16.32 -6.17 17.12
CA LYS A 67 15.79 -5.15 18.05
C LYS A 67 16.28 -3.75 17.68
N GLY A 68 15.40 -2.77 17.88
CA GLY A 68 15.67 -1.35 17.67
C GLY A 68 15.48 -0.56 18.96
N VAL A 69 15.99 0.67 18.98
CA VAL A 69 15.72 1.64 20.03
C VAL A 69 14.92 2.79 19.45
N ASP A 70 13.90 3.24 20.15
CA ASP A 70 13.12 4.40 19.73
C ASP A 70 13.99 5.68 19.81
N LEU A 71 14.36 6.19 18.64
CA LEU A 71 15.23 7.36 18.50
C LEU A 71 14.59 8.64 19.07
N LEU A 72 13.26 8.69 19.12
CA LEU A 72 12.49 9.84 19.53
C LEU A 72 12.02 9.75 20.98
N LYS A 73 12.61 8.85 21.79
CA LYS A 73 12.31 8.74 23.23
C LYS A 73 13.57 8.69 24.08
N ASN A 74 13.40 9.13 25.32
CA ASN A 74 14.44 9.01 26.37
C ASN A 74 14.66 7.57 26.79
N ASP A 75 13.59 6.77 26.83
CA ASP A 75 13.67 5.35 27.13
C ASP A 75 14.42 4.61 26.02
N LYS A 76 15.56 4.00 26.37
CA LYS A 76 16.40 3.21 25.46
C LYS A 76 16.13 1.71 25.55
N THR A 77 15.01 1.32 26.15
CA THR A 77 14.56 -0.08 26.19
C THR A 77 14.46 -0.63 24.76
N PRO A 78 15.08 -1.79 24.46
CA PRO A 78 15.00 -2.40 23.15
C PRO A 78 13.57 -2.85 22.83
N ILE A 79 13.14 -2.56 21.61
CA ILE A 79 11.85 -2.94 21.02
C ILE A 79 12.13 -3.98 19.93
N PRO A 80 11.34 -5.06 19.82
CA PRO A 80 11.53 -6.05 18.76
C PRO A 80 11.36 -5.40 17.38
N GLU A 81 12.36 -5.58 16.51
CA GLU A 81 12.40 -5.08 15.14
C GLU A 81 11.91 -6.17 14.16
N SER A 82 11.66 -5.80 12.91
CA SER A 82 11.28 -6.73 11.83
C SER A 82 10.04 -7.57 12.12
N GLN A 83 9.13 -7.05 12.97
CA GLN A 83 7.86 -7.71 13.27
C GLN A 83 6.92 -7.71 12.05
N GLY A 84 7.25 -6.96 11.00
CA GLY A 84 6.69 -7.09 9.67
C GLY A 84 6.83 -8.48 9.06
N LEU A 85 7.86 -9.26 9.44
CA LEU A 85 8.00 -10.65 9.00
C LEU A 85 6.83 -11.51 9.49
N VAL A 86 6.45 -11.37 10.76
CA VAL A 86 5.31 -12.09 11.36
C VAL A 86 4.01 -11.71 10.66
N CYS A 87 3.83 -10.42 10.41
CA CYS A 87 2.69 -9.89 9.66
C CYS A 87 2.61 -10.51 8.26
N ALA A 88 3.73 -10.50 7.52
CA ALA A 88 3.83 -11.07 6.18
C ALA A 88 3.59 -12.58 6.17
N SER A 89 4.11 -13.32 7.15
CA SER A 89 3.86 -14.76 7.27
C SER A 89 2.39 -15.07 7.48
N ILE A 90 1.70 -14.36 8.37
CA ILE A 90 0.25 -14.53 8.60
C ILE A 90 -0.52 -14.21 7.32
N TYR A 91 -0.21 -13.07 6.69
CA TYR A 91 -0.85 -12.60 5.46
C TYR A 91 -0.72 -13.63 4.33
N ILE A 92 0.50 -14.05 4.01
CA ILE A 92 0.77 -14.96 2.90
C ILE A 92 0.24 -16.37 3.19
N LEU A 93 0.38 -16.87 4.42
CA LEU A 93 -0.17 -18.17 4.80
C LEU A 93 -1.68 -18.21 4.58
N LEU A 94 -2.41 -17.17 4.98
CA LEU A 94 -3.85 -17.11 4.78
C LEU A 94 -4.21 -17.02 3.30
N LEU A 95 -3.46 -16.26 2.50
CA LEU A 95 -3.67 -16.24 1.05
C LEU A 95 -3.43 -17.61 0.40
N ILE A 96 -2.47 -18.40 0.89
CA ILE A 96 -2.24 -19.78 0.42
C ILE A 96 -3.41 -20.68 0.82
N LEU A 97 -3.82 -20.63 2.09
CA LEU A 97 -4.95 -21.41 2.60
C LEU A 97 -6.28 -21.03 1.94
N PHE A 98 -6.40 -19.81 1.40
CA PHE A 98 -7.59 -19.30 0.73
C PHE A 98 -7.75 -19.85 -0.70
N ILE A 99 -6.68 -20.34 -1.34
CA ILE A 99 -6.71 -20.82 -2.74
C ILE A 99 -7.89 -21.77 -3.02
N PRO A 100 -8.14 -22.85 -2.23
CA PRO A 100 -9.23 -23.77 -2.54
C PRO A 100 -10.62 -23.12 -2.49
N PHE A 101 -10.78 -22.06 -1.69
CA PHE A 101 -12.03 -21.31 -1.56
C PHE A 101 -12.20 -20.28 -2.69
N ALA A 102 -11.11 -19.65 -3.13
CA ALA A 102 -11.14 -18.74 -4.28
C ALA A 102 -11.58 -19.44 -5.57
N PHE A 103 -11.30 -20.75 -5.69
CA PHE A 103 -11.62 -21.58 -6.85
C PHE A 103 -12.68 -22.65 -6.56
N SER A 104 -13.44 -22.54 -5.46
CA SER A 104 -14.36 -23.60 -5.01
C SER A 104 -15.39 -23.99 -6.06
N ASP A 105 -15.97 -23.00 -6.73
CA ASP A 105 -17.01 -23.21 -7.73
C ASP A 105 -16.44 -23.94 -8.96
N SER A 106 -15.23 -23.56 -9.37
CA SER A 106 -14.52 -24.21 -10.48
C SER A 106 -14.06 -25.62 -10.12
N ILE A 107 -13.58 -25.85 -8.89
CA ILE A 107 -13.19 -27.17 -8.40
C ILE A 107 -14.41 -28.09 -8.34
N ALA A 108 -15.52 -27.63 -7.76
CA ALA A 108 -16.76 -28.39 -7.67
C ALA A 108 -17.33 -28.71 -9.07
N SER A 109 -17.34 -27.72 -9.97
CA SER A 109 -17.80 -27.91 -11.35
C SER A 109 -16.93 -28.92 -12.10
N PHE A 110 -15.60 -28.85 -11.93
CA PHE A 110 -14.67 -29.78 -12.57
C PHE A 110 -14.77 -31.20 -11.98
N ALA A 111 -14.95 -31.33 -10.66
CA ALA A 111 -15.12 -32.62 -10.01
C ALA A 111 -16.46 -33.31 -10.38
N ASN A 112 -17.52 -32.52 -10.56
CA ASN A 112 -18.85 -32.99 -10.95
C ASN A 112 -19.04 -33.14 -12.47
N ALA A 113 -18.07 -32.69 -13.28
CA ALA A 113 -18.07 -32.89 -14.71
C ALA A 113 -17.98 -34.39 -15.03
N LYS A 114 -19.12 -35.04 -15.28
CA LYS A 114 -19.12 -36.36 -15.94
C LYS A 114 -18.38 -36.19 -17.27
N LYS A 115 -17.46 -37.10 -17.59
CA LYS A 115 -16.89 -37.25 -18.95
C LYS A 115 -18.04 -37.59 -19.91
N THR A 116 -18.84 -36.62 -20.33
CA THR A 116 -19.83 -36.79 -21.39
C THR A 116 -19.03 -37.14 -22.64
N ARG A 117 -19.24 -38.36 -23.13
CA ARG A 117 -18.56 -38.93 -24.31
C ARG A 117 -18.97 -38.24 -25.61
N GLU A 118 -19.87 -37.26 -25.56
CA GLU A 118 -20.34 -36.51 -26.71
C GLU A 118 -20.26 -35.02 -26.37
N GLY A 119 -19.52 -34.29 -27.18
CA GLY A 119 -19.09 -32.92 -26.93
C GLY A 119 -20.23 -31.90 -26.92
N ILE A 120 -19.95 -30.76 -26.27
CA ILE A 120 -20.23 -29.37 -26.70
C ILE A 120 -19.83 -28.41 -25.55
N SER A 121 -19.71 -28.86 -24.29
CA SER A 121 -19.19 -28.03 -23.18
C SER A 121 -17.95 -28.67 -22.54
N VAL A 122 -16.75 -28.17 -22.88
CA VAL A 122 -15.54 -28.47 -22.11
C VAL A 122 -15.55 -27.56 -20.89
N ILE A 123 -15.78 -28.13 -19.69
CA ILE A 123 -15.60 -27.39 -18.44
C ILE A 123 -14.10 -27.30 -18.20
N GLU A 124 -13.50 -26.18 -18.57
CA GLU A 124 -12.08 -25.91 -18.33
C GLU A 124 -11.85 -25.29 -16.95
N PHE A 125 -10.81 -25.75 -16.27
CA PHE A 125 -10.39 -25.15 -15.01
C PHE A 125 -9.76 -23.77 -15.28
N PRO A 126 -10.01 -22.74 -14.45
CA PRO A 126 -9.51 -21.37 -14.64
C PRO A 126 -8.00 -21.26 -14.36
N HIS A 127 -7.18 -21.86 -15.21
CA HIS A 127 -5.72 -21.87 -15.10
C HIS A 127 -5.12 -20.46 -15.18
N TYR A 128 -5.78 -19.54 -15.90
CA TYR A 128 -5.39 -18.14 -16.00
C TYR A 128 -5.44 -17.45 -14.63
N GLN A 129 -6.62 -17.43 -14.00
CA GLN A 129 -6.82 -16.81 -12.69
C GLN A 129 -5.92 -17.46 -11.62
N LEU A 130 -5.73 -18.78 -11.69
CA LEU A 130 -4.80 -19.48 -10.79
C LEU A 130 -3.35 -19.02 -11.02
N SER A 131 -2.89 -18.88 -12.27
CA SER A 131 -1.54 -18.40 -12.59
C SER A 131 -1.31 -16.96 -12.12
N VAL A 132 -2.30 -16.10 -12.30
CA VAL A 132 -2.31 -14.72 -11.76
C VAL A 132 -2.20 -14.71 -10.23
N TYR A 133 -2.96 -15.56 -9.54
CA TYR A 133 -2.93 -15.67 -8.09
C TYR A 133 -1.59 -16.22 -7.56
N LEU A 134 -1.08 -17.30 -8.15
CA LEU A 134 0.18 -17.93 -7.73
C LEU A 134 1.40 -17.06 -8.03
N SER A 135 1.45 -16.36 -9.17
CA SER A 135 2.53 -15.41 -9.46
C SER A 135 2.53 -14.23 -8.50
N SER A 136 1.35 -13.74 -8.11
CA SER A 136 1.18 -12.70 -7.10
C SER A 136 1.69 -13.13 -5.73
N LEU A 137 1.37 -14.35 -5.31
CA LEU A 137 1.92 -14.97 -4.09
C LEU A 137 3.44 -15.11 -4.15
N LEU A 138 3.98 -15.56 -5.28
CA LEU A 138 5.41 -15.71 -5.46
C LEU A 138 6.13 -14.37 -5.36
N SER A 139 5.59 -13.32 -5.98
CA SER A 139 6.10 -11.95 -5.86
C SER A 139 6.07 -11.43 -4.41
N LEU A 140 5.00 -11.71 -3.66
CA LEU A 140 4.91 -11.37 -2.23
C LEU A 140 5.92 -12.13 -1.38
N LEU A 141 6.13 -13.43 -1.62
CA LEU A 141 7.12 -14.25 -0.92
C LEU A 141 8.53 -13.73 -1.17
N ILE A 142 8.87 -13.42 -2.43
CA ILE A 142 10.18 -12.86 -2.78
C ILE A 142 10.37 -11.48 -2.13
N ALA A 143 9.35 -10.61 -2.17
CA ALA A 143 9.42 -9.30 -1.52
C ALA A 143 9.59 -9.41 0.01
N THR A 144 8.88 -10.35 0.65
CA THR A 144 9.00 -10.63 2.09
C THR A 144 10.41 -11.09 2.44
N MET A 145 10.92 -12.08 1.69
CA MET A 145 12.26 -12.61 1.90
C MET A 145 13.29 -11.50 1.75
N LEU A 146 13.21 -10.71 0.69
CA LEU A 146 14.20 -9.66 0.43
C LEU A 146 14.12 -8.50 1.43
N GLY A 147 12.91 -8.12 1.86
CA GLY A 147 12.75 -7.13 2.93
C GLY A 147 13.32 -7.61 4.26
N PHE A 148 13.15 -8.89 4.59
CA PHE A 148 13.76 -9.48 5.77
C PHE A 148 15.28 -9.60 5.67
N LEU A 149 15.82 -9.94 4.49
CA LEU A 149 17.26 -9.92 4.27
C LEU A 149 17.83 -8.49 4.39
N ASP A 150 17.08 -7.46 3.99
CA ASP A 150 17.47 -6.06 4.18
C ASP A 150 17.54 -5.70 5.68
N ASP A 151 16.53 -6.10 6.45
CA ASP A 151 16.52 -5.93 7.90
C ASP A 151 17.70 -6.63 8.60
N VAL A 152 18.07 -7.84 8.17
CA VAL A 152 19.14 -8.63 8.78
C VAL A 152 20.53 -8.15 8.36
N PHE A 153 20.71 -7.78 7.09
CA PHE A 153 22.03 -7.46 6.53
C PHE A 153 22.33 -5.97 6.42
N ASP A 154 21.35 -5.08 6.66
CA ASP A 154 21.47 -3.63 6.50
C ASP A 154 22.06 -3.28 5.11
N ILE A 155 21.32 -3.71 4.07
CA ILE A 155 21.83 -3.70 2.69
C ILE A 155 22.03 -2.25 2.23
N ARG A 156 23.16 -1.99 1.54
CA ARG A 156 23.46 -0.65 1.02
C ARG A 156 22.41 -0.21 -0.02
N TRP A 157 22.04 1.06 0.00
CA TRP A 157 21.00 1.67 -0.86
C TRP A 157 21.09 1.30 -2.36
N ARG A 158 22.29 1.18 -2.92
CA ARG A 158 22.51 0.81 -4.33
C ARG A 158 21.97 -0.59 -4.69
N HIS A 159 21.91 -1.47 -3.70
CA HIS A 159 21.34 -2.82 -3.85
C HIS A 159 19.86 -2.85 -3.45
N LYS A 160 19.33 -1.82 -2.78
CA LYS A 160 17.89 -1.70 -2.47
C LYS A 160 17.04 -1.44 -3.72
N ILE A 161 17.59 -0.79 -4.75
CA ILE A 161 16.86 -0.49 -6.00
C ILE A 161 16.57 -1.75 -6.86
N PRO A 162 17.55 -2.65 -7.12
CA PRO A 162 17.29 -3.87 -7.90
C PRO A 162 16.38 -4.90 -7.21
N ILE A 163 16.26 -4.84 -5.89
CA ILE A 163 15.56 -5.87 -5.10
C ILE A 163 14.06 -5.98 -5.47
N PRO A 164 13.26 -4.89 -5.48
CA PRO A 164 11.86 -4.96 -5.88
C PRO A 164 11.65 -5.32 -7.36
N ILE A 165 12.64 -5.03 -8.22
CA ILE A 165 12.62 -5.42 -9.64
C ILE A 165 12.60 -6.94 -9.75
N ILE A 166 13.49 -7.63 -9.01
CA ILE A 166 13.54 -9.10 -8.98
C ILE A 166 12.21 -9.68 -8.47
N ALA A 167 11.68 -9.10 -7.39
CA ALA A 167 10.41 -9.54 -6.82
C ALA A 167 9.21 -9.36 -7.78
N SER A 168 9.28 -8.42 -8.73
CA SER A 168 8.25 -8.21 -9.75
C SER A 168 8.30 -9.19 -10.93
N ILE A 169 9.38 -9.95 -11.12
CA ILE A 169 9.56 -10.83 -12.30
C ILE A 169 8.41 -11.83 -12.49
N PRO A 170 7.93 -12.58 -11.46
CA PRO A 170 6.83 -13.52 -11.64
C PRO A 170 5.56 -12.85 -12.20
N LEU A 171 5.23 -11.68 -11.67
CA LEU A 171 4.11 -10.85 -12.09
C LEU A 171 4.24 -10.45 -13.57
N LEU A 172 5.42 -9.94 -13.96
CA LEU A 172 5.69 -9.53 -15.34
C LEU A 172 5.62 -10.70 -16.31
N MET A 173 6.10 -11.88 -15.90
CA MET A 173 6.09 -13.07 -16.74
C MET A 173 4.68 -13.60 -17.00
N VAL A 174 3.82 -13.62 -15.99
CA VAL A 174 2.41 -13.99 -16.19
C VAL A 174 1.70 -12.94 -17.04
N TYR A 175 1.93 -11.64 -16.80
CA TYR A 175 1.36 -10.59 -17.64
C TYR A 175 1.75 -10.76 -19.12
N TYR A 176 2.99 -11.15 -19.39
CA TYR A 176 3.48 -11.43 -20.75
C TYR A 176 2.88 -12.71 -21.35
N ALA A 177 2.91 -13.83 -20.62
CA ALA A 177 2.41 -15.13 -21.07
C ALA A 177 0.92 -15.04 -21.50
N GLU A 178 0.16 -14.23 -20.78
CA GLU A 178 -1.27 -14.01 -20.99
C GLU A 178 -1.58 -12.91 -22.01
N ARG A 179 -0.56 -12.43 -22.74
CA ARG A 179 -0.68 -11.37 -23.76
C ARG A 179 -1.34 -10.10 -23.22
N GLY A 180 -0.97 -9.72 -22.00
CA GLY A 180 -1.51 -8.55 -21.31
C GLY A 180 -1.39 -7.26 -22.13
N ASN A 181 -2.41 -6.41 -22.05
CA ASN A 181 -2.50 -5.20 -22.88
C ASN A 181 -1.41 -4.18 -22.52
N THR A 182 -0.62 -3.74 -23.49
CA THR A 182 0.41 -2.69 -23.33
C THR A 182 -0.03 -1.33 -23.86
N HIS A 183 -1.29 -1.18 -24.28
CA HIS A 183 -1.86 0.09 -24.71
C HIS A 183 -2.30 0.91 -23.50
N VAL A 184 -1.91 2.17 -23.48
CA VAL A 184 -2.30 3.14 -22.47
C VAL A 184 -3.20 4.20 -23.09
N VAL A 185 -4.34 4.45 -22.45
CA VAL A 185 -5.20 5.58 -22.80
C VAL A 185 -4.49 6.89 -22.46
N VAL A 186 -4.31 7.74 -23.47
CA VAL A 186 -3.64 9.03 -23.37
C VAL A 186 -4.63 10.10 -22.87
N PRO A 187 -4.25 10.89 -21.83
CA PRO A 187 -5.03 12.05 -21.38
C PRO A 187 -5.33 13.04 -22.50
N ILE A 188 -6.54 13.63 -22.54
CA ILE A 188 -7.01 14.60 -23.54
C ILE A 188 -5.95 15.67 -23.88
N PRO A 189 -5.29 16.33 -22.91
CA PRO A 189 -4.30 17.38 -23.22
C PRO A 189 -3.08 16.88 -23.99
N LEU A 190 -2.78 15.58 -23.97
CA LEU A 190 -1.58 14.99 -24.60
C LEU A 190 -1.90 14.26 -25.92
N ARG A 191 -3.18 14.15 -26.29
CA ARG A 191 -3.60 13.39 -27.48
C ARG A 191 -3.14 14.01 -28.78
N PHE A 192 -2.91 15.31 -28.81
CA PHE A 192 -2.38 15.98 -30.00
C PHE A 192 -0.98 15.46 -30.39
N MET A 193 -0.20 14.97 -29.43
CA MET A 193 1.14 14.41 -29.66
C MET A 193 1.12 12.90 -29.85
N PHE A 194 0.31 12.19 -29.08
CA PHE A 194 0.42 10.73 -28.93
C PHE A 194 -0.82 9.94 -29.40
N GLY A 195 -1.85 10.62 -29.90
CA GLY A 195 -3.12 9.98 -30.24
C GLY A 195 -3.95 9.61 -29.00
N THR A 196 -5.01 8.82 -29.19
CA THR A 196 -5.93 8.40 -28.11
C THR A 196 -5.42 7.18 -27.34
N LEU A 197 -4.76 6.26 -28.04
CA LEU A 197 -4.16 5.03 -27.52
C LEU A 197 -2.70 4.98 -27.93
N LEU A 198 -1.81 4.81 -26.94
CA LEU A 198 -0.38 4.67 -27.17
C LEU A 198 0.05 3.26 -26.77
N ASN A 199 0.63 2.51 -27.72
CA ASN A 199 1.25 1.22 -27.42
C ASN A 199 2.66 1.43 -26.88
N LEU A 200 2.87 1.12 -25.60
CA LEU A 200 4.17 1.26 -24.95
C LEU A 200 5.09 0.03 -25.14
N GLY A 201 4.53 -1.12 -25.50
CA GLY A 201 5.28 -2.38 -25.66
C GLY A 201 6.19 -2.67 -24.45
N PRO A 202 7.51 -2.88 -24.64
CA PRO A 202 8.46 -3.14 -23.56
C PRO A 202 8.50 -2.06 -22.46
N LEU A 203 8.22 -0.79 -22.80
CA LEU A 203 8.22 0.30 -21.81
C LEU A 203 7.10 0.12 -20.76
N TYR A 204 6.02 -0.59 -21.11
CA TYR A 204 4.96 -0.92 -20.16
C TYR A 204 5.45 -1.89 -19.07
N TYR A 205 6.31 -2.84 -19.42
CA TYR A 205 6.93 -3.77 -18.47
C TYR A 205 7.91 -3.07 -17.55
N ILE A 206 8.69 -2.13 -18.08
CA ILE A 206 9.55 -1.25 -17.27
C ILE A 206 8.70 -0.45 -16.28
N TYR A 207 7.59 0.14 -16.75
CA TYR A 207 6.63 0.83 -15.87
C TYR A 207 6.11 -0.06 -14.74
N MET A 208 5.66 -1.29 -15.03
CA MET A 208 5.16 -2.22 -14.00
C MET A 208 6.24 -2.56 -12.96
N SER A 209 7.48 -2.79 -13.41
CA SER A 209 8.60 -3.05 -12.51
C SER A 209 8.97 -1.83 -11.65
N LEU A 210 8.96 -0.63 -12.24
CA LEU A 210 9.18 0.62 -11.52
C LEU A 210 8.03 0.95 -10.56
N LEU A 211 6.79 0.58 -10.88
CA LEU A 211 5.65 0.74 -9.98
C LEU A 211 5.84 -0.10 -8.71
N SER A 212 6.24 -1.37 -8.85
CA SER A 212 6.61 -2.23 -7.72
C SER A 212 7.73 -1.61 -6.88
N THR A 213 8.80 -1.17 -7.54
CA THR A 213 9.96 -0.54 -6.90
C THR A 213 9.60 0.76 -6.18
N PHE A 214 8.76 1.58 -6.78
CA PHE A 214 8.25 2.80 -6.18
C PHE A 214 7.40 2.47 -4.95
N ALA A 215 6.45 1.53 -5.08
CA ALA A 215 5.55 1.19 -3.99
C ALA A 215 6.31 0.74 -2.74
N THR A 216 7.26 -0.20 -2.84
CA THR A 216 8.04 -0.70 -1.69
C THR A 216 8.93 0.38 -1.06
N ASN A 217 9.64 1.15 -1.87
CA ASN A 217 10.58 2.14 -1.36
C ASN A 217 9.87 3.37 -0.80
N SER A 218 8.71 3.74 -1.35
CA SER A 218 7.99 4.95 -0.97
C SER A 218 7.45 4.90 0.47
N PHE A 219 7.02 3.72 0.94
CA PHE A 219 6.72 3.50 2.37
C PHE A 219 7.98 3.57 3.22
N ASN A 220 9.07 2.93 2.78
CA ASN A 220 10.31 2.88 3.55
C ASN A 220 10.93 4.28 3.77
N ILE A 221 10.86 5.17 2.78
CA ILE A 221 11.37 6.55 2.94
C ILE A 221 10.41 7.49 3.68
N LEU A 222 9.16 7.08 3.90
CA LEU A 222 8.13 7.84 4.64
C LEU A 222 7.82 7.14 5.97
N ALA A 223 8.88 6.98 6.77
CA ALA A 223 8.95 6.17 7.97
C ALA A 223 9.64 6.90 9.13
N GLY A 224 9.71 6.25 10.29
CA GLY A 224 10.56 6.70 11.41
C GLY A 224 9.86 7.49 12.52
N ILE A 225 8.52 7.49 12.54
CA ILE A 225 7.73 7.83 13.74
C ILE A 225 6.74 6.69 14.02
N ASN A 226 6.43 6.47 15.29
CA ASN A 226 5.59 5.36 15.75
C ASN A 226 4.21 5.36 15.06
N GLY A 227 3.93 4.30 14.29
CA GLY A 227 2.67 4.13 13.55
C GLY A 227 2.69 4.65 12.12
N SER A 228 3.75 5.30 11.63
CA SER A 228 3.75 5.94 10.30
C SER A 228 3.59 4.96 9.15
N GLU A 229 4.38 3.90 9.14
CA GLU A 229 4.49 2.93 8.05
C GLU A 229 3.17 2.16 7.88
N VAL A 230 2.69 1.58 8.98
CA VAL A 230 1.47 0.77 8.99
C VAL A 230 0.19 1.61 8.85
N SER A 231 0.14 2.87 9.32
CA SER A 231 -1.07 3.70 9.18
C SER A 231 -1.34 4.08 7.73
N GLN A 232 -0.30 4.46 7.01
CA GLN A 232 -0.41 4.81 5.60
C GLN A 232 -0.83 3.60 4.77
N ALA A 233 -0.19 2.44 5.00
CA ALA A 233 -0.57 1.19 4.35
C ALA A 233 -2.03 0.83 4.64
N LEU A 234 -2.48 0.94 5.89
CA LEU A 234 -3.86 0.68 6.27
C LEU A 234 -4.86 1.60 5.55
N ILE A 235 -4.60 2.91 5.50
CA ILE A 235 -5.50 3.88 4.85
C ILE A 235 -5.54 3.64 3.33
N ILE A 236 -4.40 3.35 2.70
CA ILE A 236 -4.35 3.05 1.26
C ILE A 236 -5.10 1.75 0.97
N ALA A 237 -4.89 0.68 1.76
CA ALA A 237 -5.60 -0.59 1.58
C ALA A 237 -7.11 -0.43 1.77
N LEU A 238 -7.56 0.34 2.77
CA LEU A 238 -8.97 0.68 2.92
C LEU A 238 -9.52 1.48 1.73
N SER A 239 -8.71 2.36 1.14
CA SER A 239 -9.09 3.13 -0.06
C SER A 239 -9.21 2.20 -1.29
N VAL A 240 -8.32 1.24 -1.44
CA VAL A 240 -8.41 0.21 -2.50
C VAL A 240 -9.64 -0.67 -2.30
N ILE A 241 -9.89 -1.16 -1.08
CA ILE A 241 -11.12 -1.91 -0.77
C ILE A 241 -12.35 -1.08 -1.12
N PHE A 242 -12.41 0.18 -0.69
CA PHE A 242 -13.55 1.04 -1.01
C PHE A 242 -13.72 1.20 -2.52
N ASN A 243 -12.63 1.44 -3.27
CA ASN A 243 -12.66 1.46 -4.73
C ASN A 243 -13.22 0.15 -5.31
N ASP A 244 -12.76 -1.00 -4.84
CA ASP A 244 -13.15 -2.31 -5.36
C ASP A 244 -14.62 -2.63 -5.10
N LEU A 245 -15.12 -2.29 -3.90
CA LEU A 245 -16.54 -2.47 -3.56
C LEU A 245 -17.45 -1.71 -4.54
N LEU A 246 -17.02 -0.58 -5.11
CA LEU A 246 -17.86 0.18 -6.05
C LEU A 246 -18.08 -0.55 -7.40
N TYR A 247 -17.27 -1.55 -7.72
CA TYR A 247 -17.38 -2.35 -8.96
C TYR A 247 -18.07 -3.70 -8.73
N LEU A 248 -18.51 -4.01 -7.50
CA LEU A 248 -19.20 -5.27 -7.22
C LEU A 248 -20.71 -5.19 -7.52
N PRO A 249 -21.34 -6.32 -7.87
CA PRO A 249 -22.77 -6.40 -8.17
C PRO A 249 -23.61 -6.46 -6.89
N TRP A 250 -23.71 -5.35 -6.16
CA TRP A 250 -24.55 -5.28 -4.97
C TRP A 250 -26.05 -5.35 -5.32
N PRO A 251 -26.87 -6.01 -4.49
CA PRO A 251 -28.31 -6.11 -4.71
C PRO A 251 -29.05 -4.80 -4.42
N LEU A 252 -28.40 -3.86 -3.73
CA LEU A 252 -28.97 -2.56 -3.36
C LEU A 252 -28.44 -1.49 -4.33
N ASP A 253 -29.37 -0.75 -4.94
CA ASP A 253 -29.06 0.41 -5.77
C ASP A 253 -28.92 1.65 -4.91
N PHE A 254 -27.78 2.33 -5.03
CA PHE A 254 -27.60 3.66 -4.46
C PHE A 254 -26.94 4.60 -5.46
N ARG A 255 -27.53 5.79 -5.59
CA ARG A 255 -27.05 6.84 -6.49
C ARG A 255 -26.43 7.96 -5.68
N ILE A 256 -25.17 8.22 -5.92
CA ILE A 256 -24.46 9.36 -5.32
C ILE A 256 -24.46 10.47 -6.37
N PRO A 257 -25.19 11.56 -6.13
CA PRO A 257 -25.32 12.54 -7.16
C PRO A 257 -24.15 13.53 -7.12
N LEU A 258 -23.40 13.61 -8.23
CA LEU A 258 -22.14 14.38 -8.31
C LEU A 258 -22.35 15.85 -8.67
N HIS A 259 -23.57 16.39 -8.58
CA HIS A 259 -23.82 17.77 -8.98
C HIS A 259 -23.03 18.81 -8.16
N LEU A 260 -22.66 18.48 -6.91
CA LEU A 260 -21.76 19.32 -6.09
C LEU A 260 -20.32 19.38 -6.63
N LEU A 261 -19.93 18.44 -7.49
CA LEU A 261 -18.62 18.34 -8.14
C LEU A 261 -18.65 18.83 -9.60
N GLY A 262 -19.72 19.52 -10.02
CA GLY A 262 -19.84 20.12 -11.35
C GLY A 262 -20.17 19.13 -12.48
N ASN A 263 -20.49 17.88 -12.16
CA ASN A 263 -20.88 16.87 -13.14
C ASN A 263 -22.40 16.63 -13.05
N LYS A 264 -23.10 16.60 -14.20
CA LYS A 264 -24.53 16.24 -14.28
C LYS A 264 -24.78 14.73 -14.15
N ALA A 265 -23.72 13.92 -14.13
CA ALA A 265 -23.80 12.48 -13.97
C ALA A 265 -24.00 12.05 -12.51
N GLU A 266 -24.77 10.99 -12.29
CA GLU A 266 -24.87 10.29 -11.01
C GLU A 266 -23.91 9.09 -11.02
N VAL A 267 -23.24 8.80 -9.89
CA VAL A 267 -22.55 7.51 -9.74
C VAL A 267 -23.58 6.51 -9.24
N GLU A 268 -23.90 5.54 -10.08
CA GLU A 268 -24.73 4.39 -9.70
C GLU A 268 -23.84 3.28 -9.15
N ILE A 269 -24.17 2.79 -7.96
CA ILE A 269 -23.45 1.72 -7.29
C ILE A 269 -24.47 0.65 -6.92
N GLY A 270 -24.18 -0.60 -7.29
CA GLY A 270 -25.13 -1.72 -7.22
C GLY A 270 -25.89 -1.96 -8.53
N GLY A 271 -26.83 -2.90 -8.48
CA GLY A 271 -27.80 -3.20 -9.55
C GLY A 271 -27.71 -4.62 -10.07
N VAL A 272 -28.84 -5.35 -9.95
CA VAL A 272 -29.01 -6.73 -10.48
C VAL A 272 -28.81 -6.78 -12.00
N TRP A 273 -29.07 -5.67 -12.69
CA TRP A 273 -28.99 -5.56 -14.15
C TRP A 273 -27.80 -4.74 -14.67
N SER A 274 -26.91 -4.22 -13.79
CA SER A 274 -25.76 -3.38 -14.20
C SER A 274 -24.52 -3.40 -13.28
N ALA A 275 -24.39 -4.34 -12.33
CA ALA A 275 -23.13 -4.65 -11.62
C ALA A 275 -22.31 -3.44 -11.08
N GLY A 276 -22.98 -2.42 -10.55
CA GLY A 276 -22.35 -1.19 -10.05
C GLY A 276 -21.57 -0.45 -11.14
N MET A 277 -20.36 0.02 -10.82
CA MET A 277 -19.51 0.70 -11.81
C MET A 277 -18.84 -0.24 -12.82
N SER A 278 -19.12 -1.55 -12.75
CA SER A 278 -18.61 -2.48 -13.76
C SER A 278 -19.45 -2.51 -15.03
N TYR A 279 -20.64 -1.88 -15.04
CA TYR A 279 -21.54 -1.80 -16.19
C TYR A 279 -21.84 -3.16 -16.83
N GLY A 280 -21.96 -4.20 -16.00
CA GLY A 280 -22.20 -5.59 -16.45
C GLY A 280 -20.95 -6.36 -16.90
N SER A 281 -19.74 -5.79 -16.79
CA SER A 281 -18.50 -6.49 -17.15
C SER A 281 -18.07 -7.49 -16.06
N GLN A 282 -18.19 -8.78 -16.36
CA GLN A 282 -17.72 -9.86 -15.48
C GLN A 282 -16.22 -9.79 -15.22
N GLU A 283 -15.42 -9.50 -16.26
CA GLU A 283 -13.96 -9.38 -16.15
C GLU A 283 -13.56 -8.29 -15.14
N LEU A 284 -14.27 -7.17 -15.13
CA LEU A 284 -14.00 -6.07 -14.21
C LEU A 284 -14.39 -6.42 -12.77
N VAL A 285 -15.52 -7.12 -12.58
CA VAL A 285 -15.90 -7.66 -11.26
C VAL A 285 -14.83 -8.64 -10.76
N GLU A 286 -14.37 -9.57 -11.59
CA GLU A 286 -13.33 -10.55 -11.24
C GLU A 286 -12.01 -9.87 -10.84
N ARG A 287 -11.59 -8.82 -11.55
CA ARG A 287 -10.40 -8.04 -11.21
C ARG A 287 -10.51 -7.36 -9.85
N HIS A 288 -11.66 -6.76 -9.54
CA HIS A 288 -11.87 -6.11 -8.23
C HIS A 288 -12.08 -7.12 -7.10
N LEU A 289 -12.67 -8.29 -7.37
CA LEU A 289 -12.72 -9.41 -6.43
C LEU A 289 -11.31 -9.95 -6.12
N PHE A 290 -10.49 -10.14 -7.15
CA PHE A 290 -9.09 -10.52 -6.99
C PHE A 290 -8.37 -9.53 -6.05
N SER A 291 -8.51 -8.23 -6.30
CA SER A 291 -7.92 -7.21 -5.42
C SER A 291 -8.44 -7.30 -3.98
N LEU A 292 -9.75 -7.46 -3.77
CA LEU A 292 -10.34 -7.62 -2.44
C LEU A 292 -9.77 -8.82 -1.67
N TYR A 293 -9.54 -9.95 -2.34
CA TYR A 293 -8.98 -11.14 -1.72
C TYR A 293 -7.58 -10.91 -1.14
N PHE A 294 -6.79 -10.00 -1.73
CA PHE A 294 -5.49 -9.59 -1.22
C PHE A 294 -5.60 -8.44 -0.20
N MET A 295 -6.47 -7.47 -0.43
CA MET A 295 -6.54 -6.27 0.41
C MET A 295 -7.24 -6.51 1.76
N LEU A 296 -8.25 -7.38 1.84
CA LEU A 296 -8.96 -7.67 3.09
C LEU A 296 -8.04 -8.27 4.17
N PRO A 297 -7.26 -9.34 3.89
CA PRO A 297 -6.32 -9.88 4.88
C PRO A 297 -5.19 -8.89 5.18
N LEU A 298 -4.75 -8.08 4.21
CA LEU A 298 -3.74 -7.04 4.42
C LEU A 298 -4.22 -5.99 5.42
N VAL A 299 -5.45 -5.48 5.26
CA VAL A 299 -6.07 -4.54 6.20
C VAL A 299 -6.12 -5.14 7.61
N ALA A 300 -6.53 -6.39 7.73
CA ALA A 300 -6.61 -7.06 9.02
C ALA A 300 -5.25 -7.20 9.72
N VAL A 301 -4.21 -7.62 8.98
CA VAL A 301 -2.85 -7.71 9.51
C VAL A 301 -2.31 -6.33 9.86
N CYS A 302 -2.49 -5.32 9.00
CA CYS A 302 -2.08 -3.95 9.30
C CYS A 302 -2.82 -3.37 10.51
N ALA A 303 -4.12 -3.63 10.67
CA ALA A 303 -4.89 -3.19 11.83
C ALA A 303 -4.44 -3.88 13.13
N GLY A 304 -4.16 -5.19 13.07
CA GLY A 304 -3.60 -5.93 14.21
C GLY A 304 -2.20 -5.46 14.58
N PHE A 305 -1.34 -5.18 13.59
CA PHE A 305 0.00 -4.68 13.83
C PHE A 305 0.00 -3.23 14.32
N MET A 306 -0.88 -2.40 13.78
CA MET A 306 -1.12 -1.03 14.23
C MET A 306 -1.39 -1.00 15.74
N TYR A 307 -2.14 -1.96 16.28
CA TYR A 307 -2.37 -2.04 17.71
C TYR A 307 -1.06 -2.04 18.51
N HIS A 308 -0.03 -2.78 18.07
CA HIS A 308 1.25 -2.89 18.77
C HIS A 308 2.26 -1.80 18.40
N ASN A 309 2.21 -1.30 17.17
CA ASN A 309 3.13 -0.29 16.65
C ASN A 309 2.66 1.16 16.90
N TRP A 310 1.38 1.39 17.16
CA TRP A 310 0.85 2.73 17.47
C TRP A 310 1.61 3.38 18.62
N TYR A 311 1.67 4.71 18.66
CA TYR A 311 2.34 5.43 19.74
C TYR A 311 1.78 5.06 21.14
N PRO A 312 2.63 4.75 22.15
CA PRO A 312 4.04 4.40 22.03
C PRO A 312 4.23 2.96 21.49
N ALA A 313 5.12 2.80 20.51
CA ALA A 313 5.34 1.50 19.84
C ALA A 313 5.94 0.46 20.79
N ARG A 314 5.54 -0.80 20.58
CA ARG A 314 6.05 -1.98 21.29
C ARG A 314 6.57 -3.06 20.33
N ALA A 315 6.47 -2.80 19.04
CA ALA A 315 6.97 -3.60 17.94
C ALA A 315 7.28 -2.67 16.78
N PHE A 316 8.41 -2.85 16.12
CA PHE A 316 8.77 -2.10 14.91
C PHE A 316 8.58 -2.95 13.65
N PRO A 317 8.10 -2.33 12.56
CA PRO A 317 7.77 -3.05 11.34
C PRO A 317 8.99 -3.65 10.62
N GLY A 318 10.13 -2.98 10.68
CA GLY A 318 11.26 -3.21 9.77
C GLY A 318 10.95 -2.87 8.30
N ASP A 319 11.97 -2.98 7.46
CA ASP A 319 11.88 -2.90 6.00
C ASP A 319 10.95 -4.00 5.45
N THR A 320 10.88 -5.14 6.15
CA THR A 320 10.02 -6.26 5.76
C THR A 320 8.55 -5.85 5.54
N LEU A 321 7.95 -5.08 6.46
CA LEU A 321 6.55 -4.67 6.28
C LEU A 321 6.37 -3.72 5.10
N CYS A 322 7.30 -2.78 4.91
CA CYS A 322 7.27 -1.80 3.82
C CYS A 322 7.36 -2.49 2.45
N TYR A 323 8.20 -3.53 2.34
CA TYR A 323 8.36 -4.30 1.11
C TYR A 323 7.11 -5.13 0.80
N VAL A 324 6.53 -5.79 1.81
CA VAL A 324 5.34 -6.63 1.61
C VAL A 324 4.10 -5.81 1.29
N THR A 325 3.88 -4.71 2.02
CA THR A 325 2.75 -3.81 1.75
C THR A 325 2.88 -3.15 0.38
N GLY A 326 4.06 -2.62 0.05
CA GLY A 326 4.34 -2.04 -1.27
C GLY A 326 4.13 -3.04 -2.42
N MET A 327 4.63 -4.27 -2.26
CA MET A 327 4.42 -5.33 -3.26
C MET A 327 2.95 -5.74 -3.35
N ALA A 328 2.22 -5.84 -2.24
CA ALA A 328 0.79 -6.15 -2.26
C ALA A 328 -0.01 -5.12 -3.07
N PHE A 329 0.29 -3.83 -2.89
CA PHE A 329 -0.31 -2.78 -3.70
C PHE A 329 0.08 -2.87 -5.18
N ALA A 330 1.35 -3.10 -5.49
CA ALA A 330 1.80 -3.26 -6.87
C ALA A 330 1.12 -4.45 -7.56
N VAL A 331 1.02 -5.59 -6.86
CA VAL A 331 0.32 -6.80 -7.33
C VAL A 331 -1.13 -6.49 -7.71
N VAL A 332 -1.92 -5.91 -6.80
CA VAL A 332 -3.33 -5.63 -7.11
C VAL A 332 -3.48 -4.54 -8.16
N GLY A 333 -2.66 -3.49 -8.11
CA GLY A 333 -2.71 -2.42 -9.10
C GLY A 333 -2.38 -2.89 -10.52
N ILE A 334 -1.44 -3.84 -10.66
CA ILE A 334 -1.03 -4.40 -11.95
C ILE A 334 -2.04 -5.44 -12.43
N GLN A 335 -2.34 -6.47 -11.63
CA GLN A 335 -3.19 -7.58 -12.06
C GLN A 335 -4.66 -7.19 -12.22
N ALA A 336 -5.16 -6.25 -11.40
CA ALA A 336 -6.53 -5.75 -11.53
C ALA A 336 -6.63 -4.48 -12.39
N HIS A 337 -5.55 -4.09 -13.10
CA HIS A 337 -5.52 -3.03 -14.11
C HIS A 337 -5.96 -1.63 -13.65
N PHE A 338 -5.85 -1.32 -12.35
CA PHE A 338 -6.16 0.02 -11.81
C PHE A 338 -4.94 0.76 -11.27
N SER A 339 -3.73 0.42 -11.71
CA SER A 339 -2.46 1.04 -11.30
C SER A 339 -2.45 2.58 -11.32
N LYS A 340 -3.16 3.20 -12.27
CA LYS A 340 -3.34 4.66 -12.32
C LYS A 340 -4.14 5.20 -11.12
N THR A 341 -5.24 4.53 -10.77
CA THR A 341 -6.04 4.86 -9.59
C THR A 341 -5.24 4.61 -8.31
N LEU A 342 -4.49 3.51 -8.27
CA LEU A 342 -3.60 3.21 -7.14
C LEU A 342 -2.59 4.33 -6.91
N LEU A 343 -1.94 4.84 -7.97
CA LEU A 343 -0.99 5.96 -7.86
C LEU A 343 -1.63 7.24 -7.29
N LEU A 344 -2.93 7.46 -7.51
CA LEU A 344 -3.63 8.59 -6.86
C LEU A 344 -3.76 8.39 -5.35
N PHE A 345 -3.93 7.16 -4.86
CA PHE A 345 -3.89 6.89 -3.42
C PHE A 345 -2.47 7.07 -2.83
N PHE A 346 -1.43 7.02 -3.65
CA PHE A 346 -0.04 7.23 -3.25
C PHE A 346 0.40 8.70 -3.26
N ILE A 347 -0.51 9.68 -3.38
CA ILE A 347 -0.14 11.11 -3.48
C ILE A 347 0.82 11.58 -2.37
N PRO A 348 0.60 11.27 -1.07
CA PRO A 348 1.55 11.66 -0.02
C PRO A 348 2.93 11.01 -0.17
N GLN A 349 2.98 9.75 -0.59
CA GLN A 349 4.20 9.00 -0.84
C GLN A 349 4.95 9.58 -2.05
N ILE A 350 4.24 9.90 -3.13
CA ILE A 350 4.79 10.58 -4.31
C ILE A 350 5.37 11.92 -3.92
N PHE A 351 4.62 12.73 -3.14
CA PHE A 351 5.09 14.03 -2.67
C PHE A 351 6.34 13.91 -1.79
N ASN A 352 6.39 12.95 -0.85
CA ASN A 352 7.58 12.70 -0.04
C ASN A 352 8.77 12.24 -0.87
N PHE A 353 8.54 11.37 -1.84
CA PHE A 353 9.58 10.90 -2.76
C PHE A 353 10.17 12.07 -3.55
N LEU A 354 9.33 12.88 -4.21
CA LEU A 354 9.75 14.05 -4.99
C LEU A 354 10.49 15.08 -4.12
N LEU A 355 9.98 15.37 -2.92
CA LEU A 355 10.65 16.25 -1.97
C LEU A 355 12.01 15.70 -1.54
N SER A 356 12.11 14.38 -1.35
CA SER A 356 13.34 13.67 -0.95
C SER A 356 14.37 13.54 -2.07
N CYS A 357 13.97 13.63 -3.35
CA CYS A 357 14.84 13.38 -4.51
C CYS A 357 16.20 14.11 -4.45
N PRO A 358 16.29 15.41 -4.09
CA PRO A 358 17.58 16.08 -4.00
C PRO A 358 18.54 15.42 -3.00
N GLN A 359 18.02 14.86 -1.91
CA GLN A 359 18.84 14.11 -0.94
C GLN A 359 19.14 12.69 -1.44
N LEU A 360 18.13 11.97 -1.95
CA LEU A 360 18.27 10.58 -2.40
C LEU A 360 19.25 10.43 -3.57
N PHE A 361 19.29 11.40 -4.49
CA PHE A 361 20.21 11.40 -5.63
C PHE A 361 21.54 12.14 -5.35
N GLY A 362 21.79 12.51 -4.09
CA GLY A 362 23.08 13.06 -3.66
C GLY A 362 23.35 14.53 -4.06
N LEU A 363 22.35 15.26 -4.54
CA LEU A 363 22.46 16.70 -4.83
C LEU A 363 22.57 17.53 -3.54
N VAL A 364 21.90 17.09 -2.47
CA VAL A 364 21.91 17.62 -1.11
C VAL A 364 22.47 16.53 -0.18
N PRO A 365 23.32 16.87 0.82
CA PRO A 365 23.80 15.89 1.78
C PRO A 365 22.64 15.17 2.48
N CYS A 366 22.64 13.84 2.38
CA CYS A 366 21.63 12.97 2.96
C CYS A 366 22.18 12.29 4.21
N PRO A 367 21.74 12.69 5.43
CA PRO A 367 22.11 11.97 6.63
C PRO A 367 21.47 10.58 6.65
N ARG A 368 22.04 9.65 7.44
CA ARG A 368 21.52 8.28 7.58
C ARG A 368 20.09 8.27 8.11
N HIS A 369 19.80 9.09 9.12
CA HIS A 369 18.46 9.25 9.67
C HIS A 369 17.93 10.65 9.35
N ARG A 370 16.76 10.71 8.71
CA ARG A 370 16.07 11.96 8.33
C ARG A 370 14.81 12.21 9.17
N VAL A 371 14.67 11.48 10.28
CA VAL A 371 13.57 11.64 11.23
C VAL A 371 13.63 13.02 11.91
N PRO A 372 12.51 13.54 12.43
CA PRO A 372 12.50 14.77 13.22
C PRO A 372 13.46 14.72 14.42
N ARG A 373 13.85 15.89 14.94
CA ARG A 373 14.61 15.98 16.19
C ARG A 373 13.65 16.15 17.36
N ILE A 374 13.82 15.39 18.42
CA ILE A 374 13.07 15.60 19.66
C ILE A 374 13.78 16.63 20.57
N ASP A 375 12.99 17.52 21.17
CA ASP A 375 13.36 18.28 22.36
C ASP A 375 12.85 17.53 23.61
N HIS A 376 13.77 17.06 24.44
CA HIS A 376 13.46 16.26 25.62
C HIS A 376 12.87 17.06 26.78
N ALA A 377 13.03 18.40 26.79
CA ALA A 377 12.42 19.24 27.81
C ALA A 377 10.92 19.44 27.57
N THR A 378 10.54 19.64 26.30
CA THR A 378 9.15 19.91 25.90
C THR A 378 8.42 18.67 25.38
N ASN A 379 9.15 17.59 25.06
CA ASN A 379 8.64 16.38 24.40
C ASN A 379 7.99 16.68 23.02
N LEU A 380 8.48 17.73 22.34
CA LEU A 380 8.04 18.13 21.01
C LEU A 380 9.09 17.77 19.96
N LEU A 381 8.62 17.45 18.77
CA LEU A 381 9.43 17.23 17.59
C LEU A 381 9.61 18.53 16.81
N HIS A 382 10.84 18.79 16.39
CA HIS A 382 11.25 19.90 15.56
C HIS A 382 11.83 19.38 14.23
N PRO A 383 11.82 20.20 13.16
CA PRO A 383 12.48 19.84 11.91
C PRO A 383 13.95 19.49 12.16
N SER A 384 14.39 18.32 11.70
CA SER A 384 15.82 18.00 11.66
C SER A 384 16.47 18.67 10.46
N LYS A 385 17.77 18.93 10.56
CA LYS A 385 18.53 19.67 9.55
C LYS A 385 19.69 18.84 9.00
N THR A 386 20.10 19.18 7.78
CA THR A 386 21.33 18.72 7.16
C THR A 386 22.33 19.88 7.08
N LEU A 387 23.59 19.60 7.38
CA LEU A 387 24.66 20.58 7.49
C LEU A 387 25.53 20.59 6.23
N PHE A 388 25.87 21.78 5.74
CA PHE A 388 26.78 21.97 4.63
C PHE A 388 28.19 22.27 5.14
N LEU A 389 29.08 21.26 5.14
CA LEU A 389 30.49 21.44 5.50
C LEU A 389 31.28 22.25 4.47
N LYS A 390 30.79 22.25 3.22
CA LYS A 390 31.34 23.01 2.09
C LYS A 390 30.20 23.78 1.44
N PRO A 391 30.45 24.95 0.83
CA PRO A 391 29.42 25.70 0.14
C PRO A 391 28.76 24.83 -0.94
N PRO A 392 27.41 24.81 -1.01
CA PRO A 392 26.70 23.99 -1.99
C PRO A 392 27.01 24.43 -3.42
N SER A 393 26.87 23.50 -4.36
CA SER A 393 26.98 23.82 -5.79
C SER A 393 25.92 24.84 -6.22
N LYS A 394 26.11 25.50 -7.36
CA LYS A 394 25.11 26.43 -7.93
C LYS A 394 23.76 25.76 -8.17
N LEU A 395 23.77 24.51 -8.67
CA LEU A 395 22.56 23.72 -8.88
C LEU A 395 21.86 23.39 -7.56
N THR A 396 22.62 22.90 -6.57
CA THR A 396 22.08 22.61 -5.23
C THR A 396 21.47 23.86 -4.60
N THR A 397 22.15 25.01 -4.72
CA THR A 397 21.66 26.30 -4.23
C THR A 397 20.36 26.70 -4.92
N LEU A 398 20.31 26.63 -6.25
CA LEU A 398 19.10 26.94 -7.03
C LEU A 398 17.91 26.06 -6.60
N VAL A 399 18.13 24.76 -6.48
CA VAL A 399 17.10 23.81 -6.05
C VAL A 399 16.62 24.13 -4.62
N LEU A 400 17.52 24.33 -3.67
CA LEU A 400 17.16 24.62 -2.28
C LEU A 400 16.44 25.97 -2.14
N VAL A 401 16.90 27.00 -2.84
CA VAL A 401 16.22 28.30 -2.87
C VAL A 401 14.82 28.15 -3.46
N THR A 402 14.66 27.40 -4.55
CA THR A 402 13.33 27.12 -5.15
C THR A 402 12.41 26.38 -4.18
N LEU A 403 12.91 25.35 -3.50
CA LEU A 403 12.11 24.64 -2.49
C LEU A 403 11.74 25.55 -1.31
N SER A 404 12.66 26.43 -0.90
CA SER A 404 12.42 27.37 0.20
C SER A 404 11.42 28.47 -0.17
N THR A 405 11.48 29.01 -1.39
CA THR A 405 10.49 29.98 -1.88
C THR A 405 9.10 29.37 -2.03
N LEU A 406 9.01 28.08 -2.35
CA LEU A 406 7.76 27.32 -2.33
C LEU A 406 7.28 26.94 -0.91
N GLY A 407 8.04 27.28 0.14
CA GLY A 407 7.71 26.98 1.53
C GLY A 407 7.88 25.51 1.91
N LEU A 408 8.66 24.74 1.14
CA LEU A 408 8.86 23.30 1.36
C LEU A 408 10.04 22.98 2.29
N THR A 409 10.98 23.91 2.47
CA THR A 409 12.12 23.77 3.37
C THR A 409 12.55 25.14 3.91
N ASP A 410 13.22 25.15 5.05
CA ASP A 410 13.84 26.34 5.62
C ASP A 410 15.37 26.27 5.46
N LEU A 411 15.99 27.44 5.26
CA LEU A 411 17.42 27.57 4.99
C LEU A 411 18.06 28.51 6.00
N THR A 412 19.09 28.03 6.68
CA THR A 412 19.94 28.88 7.52
C THR A 412 21.11 29.37 6.68
N ARG A 413 21.24 30.70 6.53
CA ARG A 413 22.29 31.34 5.73
C ARG A 413 23.31 32.04 6.61
N HIS A 414 24.55 32.10 6.13
CA HIS A 414 25.61 32.83 6.79
C HIS A 414 25.34 34.35 6.73
N PRO A 415 25.41 35.09 7.85
CA PRO A 415 25.03 36.51 7.90
C PRO A 415 25.79 37.44 6.94
N SER A 416 27.08 37.17 6.70
CA SER A 416 27.94 38.07 5.90
C SER A 416 27.95 37.82 4.39
N ASN A 417 27.80 36.57 3.94
CA ASN A 417 27.98 36.21 2.52
C ASN A 417 26.76 35.49 1.93
N GLY A 418 25.71 35.24 2.71
CA GLY A 418 24.47 34.61 2.25
C GLY A 418 24.59 33.13 1.89
N THR A 419 25.74 32.49 2.15
CA THR A 419 25.95 31.06 1.85
C THR A 419 25.03 30.20 2.70
N ILE A 420 24.42 29.17 2.12
CA ILE A 420 23.57 28.22 2.85
C ILE A 420 24.47 27.36 3.75
N LEU A 421 24.21 27.38 5.05
CA LEU A 421 24.89 26.58 6.07
C LEU A 421 24.11 25.33 6.44
N GLU A 422 22.78 25.47 6.55
CA GLU A 422 21.88 24.39 6.94
C GLU A 422 20.60 24.44 6.11
N ALA A 423 20.02 23.27 5.86
CA ALA A 423 18.67 23.14 5.32
C ALA A 423 17.89 22.11 6.14
N ASN A 424 16.56 22.25 6.24
CA ASN A 424 15.76 21.18 6.82
C ASN A 424 15.90 19.90 5.98
N ASN A 425 15.87 18.74 6.65
CA ASN A 425 15.82 17.46 5.96
C ASN A 425 14.55 17.40 5.10
N LEU A 426 14.72 16.98 3.84
CA LEU A 426 13.68 17.05 2.83
C LEU A 426 12.79 15.82 2.92
N THR A 427 11.88 15.83 3.90
CA THR A 427 10.85 14.80 4.09
C THR A 427 9.53 15.43 4.49
N VAL A 428 8.42 14.73 4.23
CA VAL A 428 7.07 15.20 4.57
C VAL A 428 6.90 15.44 6.07
N LEU A 429 7.54 14.64 6.92
CA LEU A 429 7.49 14.81 8.37
C LEU A 429 8.09 16.15 8.80
N ASN A 430 9.26 16.51 8.26
CA ASN A 430 9.89 17.81 8.55
C ASN A 430 9.12 18.96 7.91
N PHE A 431 8.52 18.76 6.73
CA PHE A 431 7.63 19.73 6.09
C PHE A 431 6.39 20.03 6.95
N PHE A 432 5.75 19.02 7.54
CA PHE A 432 4.62 19.24 8.45
C PHE A 432 5.02 20.00 9.70
N LEU A 433 6.18 19.72 10.28
CA LEU A 433 6.70 20.46 11.43
C LEU A 433 7.08 21.91 11.07
N LEU A 434 7.57 22.13 9.85
CA LEU A 434 7.82 23.47 9.33
C LEU A 434 6.50 24.26 9.18
N ARG A 435 5.48 23.64 8.57
CA ARG A 435 4.23 24.33 8.24
C ARG A 435 3.28 24.50 9.42
N PHE A 436 3.25 23.52 10.32
CA PHE A 436 2.30 23.48 11.44
C PHE A 436 2.97 23.69 12.81
N GLY A 437 4.28 23.94 12.85
CA GLY A 437 5.05 24.13 14.07
C GLY A 437 5.42 22.82 14.79
N PRO A 438 6.18 22.92 15.91
CA PRO A 438 6.59 21.77 16.70
C PRO A 438 5.42 21.00 17.30
N ARG A 439 5.48 19.66 17.26
CA ARG A 439 4.38 18.79 17.69
C ARG A 439 4.88 17.53 18.37
N THR A 440 4.07 16.96 19.26
CA THR A 440 4.31 15.61 19.78
C THR A 440 4.33 14.58 18.65
N GLU A 441 5.06 13.48 18.84
CA GLU A 441 5.13 12.38 17.88
C GLU A 441 3.74 11.83 17.51
N LYS A 442 2.87 11.65 18.50
CA LYS A 442 1.48 11.21 18.30
C LYS A 442 0.68 12.17 17.42
N SER A 443 0.81 13.48 17.65
CA SER A 443 0.12 14.48 16.83
C SER A 443 0.68 14.50 15.40
N LEU A 444 1.99 14.33 15.23
CA LEU A 444 2.62 14.31 13.91
C LEU A 444 2.16 13.11 13.07
N VAL A 445 2.09 11.90 13.64
CA VAL A 445 1.56 10.72 12.92
C VAL A 445 0.08 10.89 12.58
N GLN A 446 -0.71 11.55 13.43
CA GLN A 446 -2.10 11.88 13.11
C GLN A 446 -2.21 12.87 11.94
N VAL A 447 -1.34 13.88 11.86
CA VAL A 447 -1.28 14.79 10.70
C VAL A 447 -0.95 14.03 9.43
N LEU A 448 0.00 13.08 9.49
CA LEU A 448 0.32 12.21 8.36
C LEU A 448 -0.89 11.37 7.94
N MET A 449 -1.60 10.75 8.88
CA MET A 449 -2.83 10.00 8.60
C MET A 449 -3.92 10.88 7.97
N CYS A 450 -4.16 12.06 8.53
CA CYS A 450 -5.13 13.01 7.96
C CYS A 450 -4.75 13.43 6.54
N SER A 451 -3.45 13.65 6.27
CA SER A 451 -2.97 13.95 4.92
C SER A 451 -3.20 12.79 3.94
N GLN A 452 -3.06 11.55 4.42
CA GLN A 452 -3.33 10.35 3.63
C GLN A 452 -4.81 10.18 3.31
N VAL A 453 -5.69 10.37 4.31
CA VAL A 453 -7.13 10.35 4.09
C VAL A 453 -7.55 11.45 3.12
N ALA A 454 -7.04 12.68 3.29
CA ALA A 454 -7.32 13.79 2.37
C ALA A 454 -6.83 13.47 0.94
N GLY A 455 -5.65 12.86 0.80
CA GLY A 455 -5.13 12.38 -0.48
C GLY A 455 -6.06 11.34 -1.13
N SER A 456 -6.57 10.38 -0.36
CA SER A 456 -7.53 9.39 -0.87
C SER A 456 -8.87 9.99 -1.28
N LEU A 457 -9.41 10.94 -0.51
CA LEU A 457 -10.64 11.65 -0.87
C LEU A 457 -10.46 12.47 -2.15
N PHE A 458 -9.30 13.13 -2.28
CA PHE A 458 -8.93 13.83 -3.51
C PHE A 458 -8.81 12.85 -4.69
N ALA A 459 -8.17 11.69 -4.50
CA ALA A 459 -8.07 10.64 -5.51
C ALA A 459 -9.45 10.17 -6.00
N PHE A 460 -10.39 9.95 -5.08
CA PHE A 460 -11.78 9.59 -5.44
C PHE A 460 -12.49 10.72 -6.20
N THR A 461 -12.30 11.96 -5.77
CA THR A 461 -12.85 13.13 -6.46
C THR A 461 -12.30 13.23 -7.89
N VAL A 462 -11.01 13.03 -8.07
CA VAL A 462 -10.36 13.01 -9.38
C VAL A 462 -10.90 11.86 -10.23
N ARG A 463 -10.92 10.63 -9.70
CA ARG A 463 -11.31 9.43 -10.44
C ARG A 463 -12.79 9.42 -10.84
N TYR A 464 -13.69 9.83 -9.96
CA TYR A 464 -15.14 9.71 -10.20
C TYR A 464 -15.82 11.02 -10.57
N GLY A 465 -15.35 12.14 -10.03
CA GLY A 465 -15.91 13.47 -10.29
C GLY A 465 -15.27 14.18 -11.50
N LEU A 466 -13.94 14.13 -11.62
CA LEU A 466 -13.18 14.96 -12.57
C LEU A 466 -12.56 14.19 -13.74
N ALA A 467 -12.66 12.86 -13.78
CA ALA A 467 -12.00 12.06 -14.83
C ALA A 467 -12.42 12.45 -16.25
N TRP A 468 -13.64 12.97 -16.44
CA TRP A 468 -14.15 13.43 -17.72
C TRP A 468 -13.39 14.66 -18.27
N LEU A 469 -12.69 15.42 -17.43
CA LEU A 469 -11.84 16.54 -17.85
C LEU A 469 -10.56 16.07 -18.54
N VAL A 470 -10.13 14.84 -18.24
CA VAL A 470 -8.83 14.30 -18.63
C VAL A 470 -8.96 13.10 -19.56
N TYR A 471 -10.09 12.40 -19.54
CA TYR A 471 -10.39 11.23 -20.37
C TYR A 471 -11.80 11.33 -20.95
N ASP A 472 -12.04 10.74 -22.12
CA ASP A 472 -13.37 10.73 -22.72
C ASP A 472 -14.39 10.07 -21.78
N GLY A 473 -15.54 10.73 -21.60
CA GLY A 473 -16.66 10.18 -20.86
C GLY A 473 -17.03 8.77 -21.35
N ASN A 474 -17.24 7.86 -20.41
CA ASN A 474 -17.59 6.44 -20.56
C ASN A 474 -16.47 5.46 -20.96
N ARG A 475 -15.21 5.87 -21.11
CA ARG A 475 -14.06 4.95 -21.14
C ARG A 475 -13.29 5.00 -19.81
N ARG A 476 -14.00 4.72 -18.72
CA ARG A 476 -13.47 4.73 -17.35
C ARG A 476 -12.71 3.47 -17.02
#